data_AF-J1JXS6-F1
#
_entry.id   AF-J1JXS6-F1
#
_cell.length_a   1.000
_cell.length_b   1.000
_cell.length_c   1.000
_cell.angle_alpha   90.00
_cell.angle_beta   90.00
_cell.angle_gamma   90.00
#
_symmetry.space_group_name_H-M   'P 1'
#
loop_
_entity.id
_entity.type
_entity.pdbx_description
1 polymer ?
#
loop_
_entity_poly.entity_id
_entity_poly.type
_entity_poly.pdbx_seq_one_letter_code
_entity_poly.pdbx_strand_id
1 'polypeptide(L)' 'MYAYIVQDALQWNSELGAYDASHGIGSPENIVNVANAKVEAGSTDAVFGSQLWDTISTDIINSINIIRC' A
#
# COMPACT_ATOMS: atom_id res chain seq x y z
N MET A 1 23.65 -5.62 23.19
CA MET A 1 22.41 -4.81 23.19
C MET A 1 22.26 -4.11 21.84
N TYR A 2 21.93 -4.85 20.78
CA TYR A 2 21.73 -4.32 19.41
C TYR A 2 20.65 -5.10 18.62
N ALA A 3 19.96 -6.07 19.24
CA ALA A 3 19.07 -6.99 18.53
C ALA A 3 17.65 -6.45 18.28
N TYR A 4 17.22 -5.40 18.99
CA TYR A 4 15.86 -4.89 18.92
C TYR A 4 15.56 -4.11 17.63
N ILE A 5 16.53 -3.34 17.12
CA ILE A 5 16.32 -2.53 15.90
C ILE A 5 16.12 -3.39 14.66
N VAL A 6 16.60 -4.64 14.67
CA VAL A 6 16.46 -5.54 13.53
C VAL A 6 15.04 -6.11 13.52
N GLN A 7 14.51 -6.55 14.67
CA GLN A 7 13.20 -7.23 14.71
C GLN A 7 12.01 -6.36 14.30
N ASP A 8 12.02 -5.07 14.61
CA ASP A 8 10.87 -4.19 14.36
C ASP A 8 11.00 -3.33 13.09
N ALA A 9 12.14 -3.40 12.39
CA ALA A 9 12.34 -2.70 11.12
C ALA A 9 11.78 -3.50 9.95
N LEU A 10 11.30 -2.79 8.92
CA LEU A 10 10.94 -3.38 7.62
C LEU A 10 12.25 -3.78 6.90
N GLN A 11 12.52 -5.08 6.81
CA GLN A 11 13.81 -5.59 6.35
C GLN A 11 13.76 -6.08 4.89
N TRP A 12 14.91 -6.01 4.21
CA TRP A 12 15.07 -6.65 2.91
C TRP A 12 15.15 -8.17 3.07
N ASN A 13 14.30 -8.89 2.36
CA ASN A 13 14.32 -10.33 2.24
C ASN A 13 14.91 -10.71 0.88
N SER A 14 16.12 -11.28 0.87
CA SER A 14 16.84 -11.64 -0.36
C SER A 14 16.22 -12.80 -1.13
N GLU A 15 15.41 -13.65 -0.47
CA GLU A 15 14.70 -14.74 -1.13
C GLU A 15 13.50 -14.21 -1.92
N LEU A 16 12.81 -13.20 -1.37
CA LEU A 16 11.72 -12.49 -2.05
C LEU A 16 12.23 -11.45 -3.06
N GLY A 17 13.45 -10.95 -2.88
CA GLY A 17 13.96 -9.82 -3.64
C GLY A 17 13.16 -8.54 -3.39
N ALA A 18 12.67 -8.37 -2.16
CA ALA A 18 11.80 -7.25 -1.77
C ALA A 18 11.97 -6.91 -0.27
N TYR A 19 11.44 -5.76 0.13
CA TYR A 19 11.21 -5.52 1.55
C TYR A 19 10.01 -6.34 2.03
N ASP A 20 10.20 -7.05 3.14
CA ASP A 20 9.21 -7.96 3.71
C ASP A 20 8.47 -7.26 4.85
N ALA A 21 7.15 -7.12 4.69
CA ALA A 21 6.27 -6.54 5.70
C ALA A 21 5.85 -7.56 6.77
N SER A 22 6.46 -8.74 6.81
CA SER A 22 6.20 -9.73 7.86
C SER A 22 6.80 -9.29 9.19
N HIS A 23 6.00 -9.36 10.26
CA HIS A 23 6.45 -9.06 11.63
C HIS A 23 6.16 -10.24 12.56
N GLY A 24 7.04 -10.49 13.54
CA GLY A 24 6.88 -11.60 14.48
C GLY A 24 6.97 -12.99 13.83
N ILE A 25 5.88 -13.78 13.90
CA ILE A 25 5.84 -15.20 13.47
C ILE A 25 5.62 -15.35 11.94
N GLY A 26 6.00 -14.34 11.15
CA GLY A 26 6.09 -14.42 9.69
C GLY A 26 4.81 -14.13 8.91
N SER A 27 3.82 -13.46 9.52
CA SER A 27 2.64 -12.98 8.80
C SER A 27 2.87 -11.58 8.26
N PRO A 28 2.47 -11.27 7.01
CA PRO A 28 2.45 -9.90 6.50
C PRO A 28 1.53 -9.01 7.33
N GLU A 29 2.01 -7.82 7.70
CA GLU A 29 1.27 -6.86 8.52
C GLU A 29 0.94 -5.55 7.78
N ASN A 30 0.09 -4.74 8.40
CA ASN A 30 -0.35 -3.45 7.84
C ASN A 30 0.78 -2.40 7.86
N ILE A 31 0.90 -1.65 6.75
CA ILE A 31 1.70 -0.42 6.69
C ILE A 31 0.74 0.77 6.73
N VAL A 32 0.74 1.49 7.85
CA VAL A 32 -0.13 2.66 8.09
C VAL A 32 0.66 3.96 8.11
N ASN A 33 -0.04 5.11 8.09
CA ASN A 33 0.55 6.45 8.00
C ASN A 33 1.38 6.68 6.73
N VAL A 34 0.99 6.01 5.63
CA VAL A 34 1.52 6.28 4.29
C VAL A 34 0.93 7.60 3.80
N ALA A 35 1.78 8.50 3.32
CA ALA A 35 1.32 9.76 2.73
C ALA A 35 0.56 9.50 1.41
N ASN A 36 -0.32 10.42 1.02
CA ASN A 36 -0.99 10.34 -0.28
C ASN A 36 0.02 10.28 -1.42
N ALA A 37 -0.05 9.21 -2.20
CA ALA A 37 0.69 9.03 -3.43
C ALA A 37 0.22 10.00 -4.51
N LYS A 38 1.13 10.38 -5.39
CA LYS A 38 0.75 11.05 -6.65
C LYS A 38 0.23 10.01 -7.64
N VAL A 39 -1.05 10.07 -7.98
CA VAL A 39 -1.69 9.14 -8.95
C VAL A 39 -1.51 9.67 -10.36
N GLU A 40 -0.35 9.40 -10.95
CA GLU A 40 0.00 9.80 -12.32
C GLU A 40 0.92 8.77 -13.00
N ALA A 41 1.06 8.86 -14.32
CA ALA A 41 1.88 7.95 -15.11
C ALA A 41 3.36 8.03 -14.69
N GLY A 42 3.94 6.87 -14.32
CA GLY A 42 5.34 6.76 -13.92
C GLY A 42 5.61 7.02 -12.43
N SER A 43 4.59 7.28 -11.62
CA SER A 43 4.74 7.39 -10.16
C SER A 43 5.22 6.08 -9.54
N THR A 44 6.14 6.16 -8.59
CA THR A 44 6.64 5.03 -7.78
C THR A 44 6.18 5.11 -6.32
N ASP A 45 5.23 6.00 -6.02
CA ASP A 45 4.69 6.17 -4.68
C ASP A 45 3.78 4.99 -4.31
N ALA A 46 3.82 4.58 -3.04
CA ALA A 46 2.89 3.58 -2.53
C ALA A 46 1.50 4.19 -2.33
N VAL A 47 0.49 3.63 -2.96
CA VAL A 47 -0.93 3.99 -2.75
C VAL A 47 -1.48 3.28 -1.51
N PHE A 48 -2.43 3.91 -0.80
CA PHE A 48 -3.11 3.29 0.34
C PHE A 48 -4.64 3.32 0.20
N GLY A 49 -5.34 2.69 1.14
CA GLY A 49 -6.74 2.34 1.02
C GLY A 49 -7.70 3.48 0.67
N SER A 50 -7.53 4.69 1.19
CA SER A 50 -8.44 5.80 0.87
C SER A 50 -8.33 6.21 -0.60
N GLN A 51 -7.12 6.24 -1.16
CA GLN A 51 -6.92 6.58 -2.57
C GLN A 51 -7.54 5.53 -3.51
N LEU A 52 -7.44 4.25 -3.14
CA LEU A 52 -8.10 3.16 -3.87
C LEU A 52 -9.63 3.30 -3.78
N TRP A 53 -10.15 3.59 -2.59
CA TRP A 53 -11.58 3.81 -2.38
C TRP A 53 -12.12 4.98 -3.20
N ASP A 54 -11.43 6.11 -3.20
CA ASP A 54 -11.82 7.30 -3.95
C ASP A 54 -11.88 7.01 -5.46
N THR A 55 -10.85 6.32 -5.98
CA THR A 55 -10.80 5.91 -7.40
C THR A 55 -12.00 5.03 -7.77
N ILE A 56 -12.26 3.97 -7.00
CA ILE A 56 -13.38 3.05 -7.23
C ILE A 56 -14.72 3.80 -7.15
N SER A 57 -14.87 4.68 -6.16
CA SER A 57 -16.10 5.44 -5.96
C SER A 57 -16.40 6.36 -7.15
N THR A 58 -15.38 7.06 -7.67
CA THR A 58 -15.51 7.90 -8.86
C THR A 58 -15.90 7.09 -10.10
N ASP A 59 -15.29 5.93 -10.33
CA ASP A 59 -15.58 5.08 -11.49
C ASP A 59 -17.01 4.51 -11.46
N ILE A 60 -17.48 4.08 -10.28
CA ILE A 60 -18.86 3.61 -10.10
C ILE A 60 -19.86 4.73 -10.39
N ILE A 61 -19.62 5.94 -9.85
CA ILE A 61 -20.50 7.10 -10.07
C ILE A 61 -20.60 7.43 -11.56
N ASN A 62 -19.47 7.48 -12.26
CA ASN A 62 -19.43 7.76 -13.69
C ASN A 62 -20.19 6.70 -14.51
N SER A 63 -20.02 5.42 -14.16
CA SER A 63 -20.70 4.30 -14.81
C SER A 63 -22.23 4.37 -14.65
N ILE A 64 -22.72 4.77 -13.47
CA ILE A 64 -24.16 4.96 -13.22
C ILE A 64 -24.71 6.12 -14.04
N ASN A 65 -23.97 7.23 -14.15
CA ASN A 65 -24.41 8.40 -14.91
C ASN A 65 -24.56 8.09 -16.41
N ILE A 66 -23.75 7.17 -16.96
CA ILE A 66 -23.84 6.73 -18.35
C ILE A 66 -25.11 5.89 -18.61
N ILE A 67 -25.61 5.15 -17.62
CA ILE A 67 -26.85 4.35 -17.76
C ILE A 67 -28.10 5.22 -17.58
N ARG A 68 -27.96 6.34 -16.85
CA ARG A 68 -29.05 7.29 -16.57
C ARG A 68 -29.20 8.40 -17.63
N CYS A 69 -28.50 8.31 -18.76
CA CYS A 69 -28.67 9.21 -19.90
C CYS A 69 -30.02 9.01 -20.61
#